data_AF-A0AAX6NDT5-F1
#
_entry.id   AF-A0AAX6NDT5-F1
#
_cell.length_a   1.000
_cell.length_b   1.000
_cell.length_c   1.000
_cell.angle_alpha   90.00
_cell.angle_beta   90.00
_cell.angle_gamma   90.00
#
_symmetry.space_group_name_H-M   'P 1'
#
loop_
_entity.id
_entity.type
_entity.pdbx_description
1 polymer ?
#
loop_
_entity_poly.entity_id
_entity_poly.type
_entity_poly.pdbx_seq_one_letter_code
_entity_poly.pdbx_strand_id
1 'polypeptide(L)'
;MRFLIEYKDFRTKEEKQVSLELLETFLNEHLIGEFYGSTFECILVRFINNPTSKKKYRKRVLYDDIAEIELEGHFRKDTKLNIDDFSTGLHKIEEAILMVKTITLKTELDFNEHKILSDLQNAIKSAPTTVNELKAYSTHQKQTKQYNWAKMVDLLIERAALNPRPLTKPLITVNVSSPIDETEPDFSFIYTEIFSNLLRKAEVMLPGYNHIFIRLADTMVEAKQESAPNDRGKDTFAILDTKKYITSDTTTKSKMMLNSIAEALRYIADFEHLDKSKIEAVIKRVEEEGTDLELTYFSKRNSKYLAEVIYKVPQSHLINAPFVLRVTDLASGIVKTAKIDDINLFWCPYSFGSLNLKKDSITIKGRSSYRAELSRRADKLPDEYSFKISDIFG
;
A
#
# COMPACT_ATOMS: atom_id res chain seq x y z
N MET A 1 4.90 -11.15 16.04
CA MET A 1 5.91 -11.83 15.17
C MET A 1 5.19 -12.89 14.38
N ARG A 2 5.49 -13.08 13.09
CA ARG A 2 4.86 -14.13 12.26
C ARG A 2 5.75 -15.37 12.16
N PHE A 3 5.14 -16.52 11.90
CA PHE A 3 5.81 -17.76 11.53
C PHE A 3 5.59 -18.04 10.05
N LEU A 4 6.65 -18.47 9.37
CA LEU A 4 6.57 -19.09 8.05
C LEU A 4 7.08 -20.51 8.19
N ILE A 5 6.35 -21.47 7.63
CA ILE A 5 6.73 -22.88 7.65
C ILE A 5 6.97 -23.34 6.22
N GLU A 6 8.20 -23.75 5.96
CA GLU A 6 8.57 -24.41 4.72
C GLU A 6 8.90 -25.88 4.99
N TYR A 7 8.61 -26.72 4.01
CA TYR A 7 8.92 -28.15 4.03
C TYR A 7 9.83 -28.50 2.87
N LYS A 8 10.75 -29.43 3.08
CA LYS A 8 11.55 -30.00 2.00
C LYS A 8 11.89 -31.45 2.28
N ASP A 9 11.44 -32.35 1.43
CA ASP A 9 11.87 -33.74 1.42
C ASP A 9 12.99 -33.96 0.39
N PHE A 10 14.17 -34.38 0.85
CA PHE A 10 15.32 -34.62 -0.04
C PHE A 10 15.21 -35.90 -0.87
N ARG A 11 14.34 -36.85 -0.48
CA ARG A 11 14.07 -38.09 -1.19
C ARG A 11 12.98 -37.89 -2.25
N THR A 12 11.84 -37.32 -1.90
CA THR A 12 10.70 -37.15 -2.82
C THR A 12 10.78 -35.83 -3.61
N LYS A 13 11.57 -34.86 -3.14
CA LYS A 13 11.62 -33.47 -3.64
C LYS A 13 10.33 -32.69 -3.45
N GLU A 14 9.42 -33.16 -2.59
CA GLU A 14 8.23 -32.41 -2.23
C GLU A 14 8.60 -31.21 -1.35
N GLU A 15 7.97 -30.07 -1.64
CA GLU A 15 8.19 -28.80 -0.93
C GLU A 15 6.92 -28.31 -0.21
N LYS A 16 5.89 -29.16 -0.15
CA LYS A 16 4.61 -28.87 0.52
C LYS A 16 4.19 -30.04 1.40
N GLN A 17 3.58 -29.71 2.53
CA GLN A 17 3.05 -30.68 3.49
C GLN A 17 1.77 -30.07 4.09
N VAL A 18 0.62 -30.71 3.86
CA VAL A 18 -0.71 -30.12 4.16
C VAL A 18 -0.93 -29.83 5.65
N SER A 19 -0.43 -30.69 6.54
CA SER A 19 -0.50 -30.50 7.99
C SER A 19 0.40 -29.36 8.49
N LEU A 20 1.56 -29.14 7.86
CA LEU A 20 2.48 -28.04 8.18
C LEU A 20 1.96 -26.69 7.67
N GLU A 21 1.30 -26.66 6.50
CA GLU A 21 0.59 -25.46 6.04
C GLU A 21 -0.55 -25.05 7.01
N LEU A 22 -1.21 -26.04 7.61
CA LEU A 22 -2.24 -25.81 8.63
C LEU A 22 -1.62 -25.39 9.97
N LEU A 23 -0.47 -25.96 10.34
CA LEU A 23 0.31 -25.54 11.50
C LEU A 23 0.75 -24.09 11.40
N GLU A 24 1.23 -23.63 10.23
CA GLU A 24 1.57 -22.22 10.02
C GLU A 24 0.37 -21.31 10.31
N THR A 25 -0.82 -21.72 9.83
CA THR A 25 -2.07 -20.97 10.05
C THR A 25 -2.39 -20.87 11.54
N PHE A 26 -2.27 -22.00 12.26
CA PHE A 26 -2.50 -22.09 13.69
C PHE A 26 -1.52 -21.25 14.50
N LEU A 27 -0.21 -21.36 14.25
CA LEU A 27 0.79 -20.55 14.94
C LEU A 27 0.52 -19.07 14.76
N ASN A 28 0.23 -18.65 13.53
CA ASN A 28 -0.03 -17.25 13.23
C ASN A 28 -1.34 -16.74 13.83
N GLU A 29 -2.35 -17.60 13.99
CA GLU A 29 -3.60 -17.25 14.67
C GLU A 29 -3.37 -16.90 16.15
N HIS A 30 -2.48 -17.64 16.81
CA HIS A 30 -2.23 -17.50 18.24
C HIS A 30 -1.05 -16.58 18.59
N LEU A 31 -0.08 -16.41 17.70
CA LEU A 31 1.17 -15.71 18.00
C LEU A 31 1.32 -14.35 17.28
N ILE A 32 0.54 -14.08 16.22
CA ILE A 32 0.46 -12.71 15.66
C ILE A 32 -0.42 -11.85 16.56
N GLY A 33 0.02 -10.60 16.78
CA GLY A 33 -0.66 -9.60 17.62
C GLY A 33 0.19 -9.17 18.81
N GLU A 34 1.24 -9.91 19.13
CA GLU A 34 2.14 -9.62 20.24
C GLU A 34 3.53 -9.17 19.77
N PHE A 35 4.12 -8.26 20.55
CA PHE A 35 5.51 -7.85 20.40
C PHE A 35 6.43 -8.79 21.20
N TYR A 36 7.38 -9.41 20.49
CA TYR A 36 8.40 -10.30 21.07
C TYR A 36 9.81 -9.77 20.86
N GLY A 37 9.96 -8.47 20.60
CA GLY A 37 11.23 -7.83 20.25
C GLY A 37 11.22 -7.22 18.85
N SER A 38 12.20 -6.35 18.60
CA SER A 38 12.38 -5.58 17.36
C SER A 38 13.36 -6.20 16.37
N THR A 39 14.17 -7.19 16.79
CA THR A 39 15.22 -7.74 15.92
C THR A 39 14.67 -8.54 14.74
N PHE A 40 13.60 -9.29 14.96
CA PHE A 40 12.98 -10.12 13.93
C PHE A 40 11.49 -9.81 13.82
N GLU A 41 11.00 -9.69 12.58
CA GLU A 41 9.57 -9.63 12.31
C GLU A 41 8.96 -11.02 12.11
N CYS A 42 9.81 -11.96 11.69
CA CYS A 42 9.44 -13.30 11.25
C CYS A 42 10.42 -14.37 11.74
N ILE A 43 9.88 -15.52 12.15
CA ILE A 43 10.64 -16.76 12.28
C ILE A 43 10.24 -17.67 11.10
N LEU A 44 11.21 -17.96 10.24
CA LEU A 44 11.05 -18.91 9.15
C LEU A 44 11.62 -20.26 9.58
N VAL A 45 10.73 -21.24 9.77
CA VAL A 45 11.09 -22.61 10.12
C VAL A 45 11.04 -23.48 8.87
N ARG A 46 12.19 -24.03 8.50
CA ARG A 46 12.35 -24.97 7.38
C ARG A 46 12.50 -26.38 7.90
N PHE A 47 11.46 -27.19 7.74
CA PHE A 47 11.51 -28.61 8.07
C PHE A 47 12.15 -29.42 6.94
N ILE A 48 13.21 -30.15 7.27
CA ILE A 48 14.00 -30.94 6.32
C ILE A 48 13.77 -32.44 6.56
N ASN A 49 13.03 -33.09 5.66
CA ASN A 49 12.80 -34.52 5.66
C ASN A 49 13.89 -35.25 4.85
N ASN A 50 14.22 -36.47 5.28
CA ASN A 50 15.17 -37.37 4.63
C ASN A 50 16.52 -36.70 4.28
N PRO A 51 17.14 -35.93 5.19
CA PRO A 51 18.37 -35.20 4.90
C PRO A 51 19.51 -36.15 4.52
N THR A 52 20.43 -35.69 3.66
CA THR A 52 21.70 -36.40 3.48
C THR A 52 22.50 -36.37 4.79
N SER A 53 23.31 -37.39 5.06
CA SER A 53 24.15 -37.49 6.28
C SER A 53 25.13 -36.33 6.49
N LYS A 54 25.36 -35.50 5.46
CA LYS A 54 26.22 -34.32 5.48
C LYS A 54 25.45 -33.00 5.63
N LYS A 55 24.12 -33.03 5.75
CA LYS A 55 23.28 -31.83 5.81
C LYS A 55 23.64 -31.03 7.06
N LYS A 56 24.06 -29.79 6.85
CA LYS A 56 24.15 -28.76 7.90
C LYS A 56 22.86 -27.94 7.90
N TYR A 57 22.27 -27.83 9.07
CA TYR A 57 21.08 -27.02 9.30
C TYR A 57 21.45 -25.54 9.41
N ARG A 58 20.73 -24.70 8.68
CA ARG A 58 20.93 -23.25 8.68
C ARG A 58 20.29 -22.64 9.91
N LYS A 59 21.02 -21.69 10.50
CA LYS A 59 20.50 -20.70 11.45
C LYS A 59 21.13 -19.35 11.11
N ARG A 60 20.35 -18.42 10.59
CA ARG A 60 20.87 -17.13 10.12
C ARG A 60 19.77 -16.08 10.02
N VAL A 61 20.20 -14.84 9.82
CA VAL A 61 19.32 -13.76 9.40
C VAL A 61 19.14 -13.79 7.89
N LEU A 62 17.91 -13.63 7.42
CA LEU A 62 17.53 -13.48 6.02
C LEU A 62 16.81 -12.12 5.85
N TYR A 63 17.16 -11.36 4.81
CA TYR A 63 16.60 -10.02 4.52
C TYR A 63 16.62 -9.05 5.72
N ASP A 64 17.64 -9.16 6.58
CA ASP A 64 17.88 -8.35 7.77
C ASP A 64 16.92 -8.56 8.97
N ASP A 65 15.70 -9.06 8.76
CA ASP A 65 14.65 -9.14 9.80
C ASP A 65 13.95 -10.51 9.93
N ILE A 66 14.38 -11.53 9.17
CA ILE A 66 13.85 -12.89 9.26
C ILE A 66 14.86 -13.82 9.92
N ALA A 67 14.46 -14.45 11.04
CA ALA A 67 15.21 -15.55 11.64
C ALA A 67 14.93 -16.85 10.86
N GLU A 68 15.87 -17.29 10.02
CA GLU A 68 15.80 -18.58 9.33
C GLU A 68 16.37 -19.68 10.22
N ILE A 69 15.57 -20.69 10.55
CA ILE A 69 15.95 -21.89 11.27
C ILE A 69 15.55 -23.13 10.46
N GLU A 70 16.52 -23.98 10.10
CA GLU A 70 16.24 -25.32 9.56
C GLU A 70 16.27 -26.36 10.67
N LEU A 71 15.28 -27.25 10.68
CA LEU A 71 15.18 -28.37 11.62
C LEU A 71 15.02 -29.70 10.87
N GLU A 72 15.53 -30.78 11.47
CA GLU A 72 15.22 -32.12 10.97
C GLU A 72 13.74 -32.44 11.17
N GLY A 73 13.10 -32.90 10.10
CA GLY A 73 11.73 -33.39 10.06
C GLY A 73 11.69 -34.91 9.93
N HIS A 74 10.60 -35.50 10.42
CA HIS A 74 10.25 -36.91 10.24
C HIS A 74 8.76 -37.07 9.89
N PHE A 75 8.27 -36.22 8.99
CA PHE A 75 6.86 -36.18 8.60
C PHE A 75 6.53 -37.33 7.65
N ARG A 76 5.34 -37.92 7.78
CA ARG A 76 5.00 -39.19 7.11
C ARG A 76 4.02 -39.03 5.94
N LYS A 77 3.14 -38.02 5.97
CA LYS A 77 2.04 -37.89 5.00
C LYS A 77 2.01 -36.50 4.37
N ASP A 78 2.65 -36.36 3.23
CA ASP A 78 2.85 -35.05 2.62
C ASP A 78 1.56 -34.45 2.04
N THR A 79 0.67 -35.31 1.52
CA THR A 79 -0.55 -34.89 0.79
C THR A 79 -1.85 -34.97 1.60
N LYS A 80 -1.81 -35.47 2.85
CA LYS A 80 -3.02 -35.68 3.67
C LYS A 80 -2.82 -35.14 5.08
N LEU A 81 -3.88 -34.55 5.63
CA LEU A 81 -3.91 -34.14 7.03
C LEU A 81 -3.59 -35.31 7.96
N ASN A 82 -2.66 -35.07 8.88
CA ASN A 82 -2.21 -36.03 9.86
C ASN A 82 -1.93 -35.35 11.20
N ILE A 83 -2.58 -35.85 12.24
CA ILE A 83 -2.50 -35.28 13.60
C ILE A 83 -1.11 -35.45 14.22
N ASP A 84 -0.41 -36.54 13.91
CA ASP A 84 0.93 -36.80 14.43
C ASP A 84 1.94 -35.83 13.80
N ASP A 85 1.87 -35.61 12.48
CA ASP A 85 2.71 -34.65 11.75
C ASP A 85 2.44 -33.21 12.25
N PHE A 86 1.17 -32.83 12.43
CA PHE A 86 0.79 -31.53 13.00
C PHE A 86 1.37 -31.34 14.41
N SER A 87 1.14 -32.31 15.30
CA SER A 87 1.59 -32.25 16.70
C SER A 87 3.12 -32.27 16.79
N THR A 88 3.79 -33.10 15.99
CA THR A 88 5.25 -33.16 15.93
C THR A 88 5.83 -31.83 15.46
N GLY A 89 5.24 -31.24 14.41
CA GLY A 89 5.62 -29.93 13.92
C GLY A 89 5.46 -28.85 14.99
N LEU A 90 4.32 -28.82 15.67
CA LEU A 90 4.00 -27.85 16.73
C LEU A 90 5.01 -27.89 17.88
N HIS A 91 5.36 -29.07 18.39
CA HIS A 91 6.36 -29.19 19.46
C HIS A 91 7.77 -28.80 18.97
N LYS A 92 8.10 -29.06 17.70
CA LYS A 92 9.38 -28.61 17.12
C LYS A 92 9.49 -27.09 16.98
N ILE A 93 8.40 -26.34 17.05
CA ILE A 93 8.47 -24.87 17.06
C ILE A 93 9.18 -24.36 18.32
N GLU A 94 9.05 -25.05 19.45
CA GLU A 94 9.80 -24.70 20.67
C GLU A 94 11.31 -24.77 20.44
N GLU A 95 11.77 -25.83 19.75
CA GLU A 95 13.16 -26.01 19.34
C GLU A 95 13.61 -24.85 18.42
N ALA A 96 12.77 -24.48 17.45
CA ALA A 96 13.07 -23.37 16.54
C ALA A 96 13.24 -22.04 17.29
N ILE A 97 12.33 -21.72 18.22
CA ILE A 97 12.36 -20.50 19.04
C ILE A 97 13.64 -20.46 19.87
N LEU A 98 13.99 -21.55 20.56
CA LEU A 98 15.21 -21.65 21.37
C LEU A 98 16.49 -21.48 20.53
N MET A 99 16.46 -21.81 19.25
CA MET A 99 17.60 -21.62 18.35
C MET A 99 17.77 -20.17 17.90
N VAL A 100 16.73 -19.33 17.92
CA VAL A 100 16.78 -17.93 17.47
C VAL A 100 17.87 -17.14 18.22
N LYS A 101 17.97 -17.29 19.54
CA LYS A 101 19.02 -16.61 20.34
C LYS A 101 20.44 -17.00 19.98
N THR A 102 20.61 -18.10 19.25
CA THR A 102 21.93 -18.61 18.85
C THR A 102 22.36 -18.13 17.47
N ILE A 103 21.52 -17.33 16.79
CA ILE A 103 21.87 -16.66 15.54
C ILE A 103 22.93 -15.60 15.84
N THR A 104 24.01 -15.62 15.07
CA THR A 104 25.07 -14.61 15.17
C THR A 104 24.60 -13.31 14.53
N LEU A 105 24.57 -12.24 15.33
CA LEU A 105 24.18 -10.90 14.90
C LEU A 105 25.35 -9.93 14.98
N LYS A 106 25.28 -8.87 14.18
CA LYS A 106 26.18 -7.71 14.27
C LYS A 106 25.74 -6.73 15.35
N THR A 107 24.48 -6.79 15.76
CA THR A 107 23.82 -5.92 16.73
C THR A 107 23.36 -6.72 17.94
N GLU A 108 22.96 -6.02 19.00
CA GLU A 108 22.30 -6.63 20.15
C GLU A 108 21.00 -7.31 19.72
N LEU A 109 20.71 -8.47 20.32
CA LEU A 109 19.50 -9.23 20.10
C LEU A 109 18.39 -8.71 21.02
N ASP A 110 17.41 -8.03 20.44
CA ASP A 110 16.12 -7.77 21.07
C ASP A 110 15.10 -8.83 20.65
N PHE A 111 15.03 -9.90 21.44
CA PHE A 111 14.11 -11.03 21.27
C PHE A 111 13.70 -11.60 22.63
N ASN A 112 12.40 -11.52 22.95
CA ASN A 112 11.85 -12.03 24.20
C ASN A 112 11.45 -13.51 24.07
N GLU A 113 12.46 -14.39 24.14
CA GLU A 113 12.33 -15.85 24.08
C GLU A 113 11.32 -16.39 25.11
N HIS A 114 11.38 -15.92 26.35
CA HIS A 114 10.50 -16.40 27.42
C HIS A 114 9.02 -16.11 27.14
N LYS A 115 8.72 -14.91 26.62
CA LYS A 115 7.35 -14.52 26.30
C LYS A 115 6.79 -15.37 25.15
N ILE A 116 7.52 -15.49 24.03
CA ILE A 116 7.03 -16.27 22.88
C ILE A 116 6.88 -17.75 23.20
N LEU A 117 7.76 -18.32 24.04
CA LEU A 117 7.60 -19.69 24.54
C LEU A 117 6.36 -19.83 25.43
N SER A 118 6.13 -18.89 26.34
CA SER A 118 4.92 -18.88 27.19
C SER A 118 3.63 -18.83 26.35
N ASP A 119 3.60 -17.98 25.33
CA ASP A 119 2.44 -17.82 24.46
C ASP A 119 2.24 -19.05 23.57
N LEU A 120 3.33 -19.68 23.10
CA LEU A 120 3.27 -20.97 22.42
C LEU A 120 2.71 -22.08 23.33
N GLN A 121 3.15 -22.16 24.59
CA GLN A 121 2.59 -23.13 25.55
C GLN A 121 1.10 -22.93 25.80
N ASN A 122 0.65 -21.68 25.78
CA ASN A 122 -0.78 -21.38 25.86
C ASN A 122 -1.51 -21.77 24.58
N ALA A 123 -0.93 -21.51 23.40
CA ALA A 123 -1.49 -21.93 22.12
C ALA A 123 -1.64 -23.46 22.03
N ILE A 124 -0.64 -24.24 22.46
CA ILE A 124 -0.66 -25.71 22.45
C ILE A 124 -1.89 -26.28 23.16
N LYS A 125 -2.38 -25.63 24.23
CA LYS A 125 -3.60 -26.06 24.95
C LYS A 125 -4.87 -25.99 24.11
N SER A 126 -4.88 -25.16 23.06
CA SER A 126 -5.99 -24.98 22.12
C SER A 126 -5.78 -25.70 20.78
N ALA A 127 -4.66 -26.41 20.62
CA ALA A 127 -4.35 -27.12 19.40
C ALA A 127 -5.32 -28.30 19.15
N PRO A 128 -5.66 -28.60 17.89
CA PRO A 128 -6.35 -29.85 17.57
C PRO A 128 -5.59 -31.06 18.14
N THR A 129 -6.30 -31.94 18.84
CA THR A 129 -5.75 -33.17 19.45
C THR A 129 -6.22 -34.43 18.73
N THR A 130 -7.28 -34.33 17.92
CA THR A 130 -7.82 -35.43 17.14
C THR A 130 -7.83 -35.13 15.63
N VAL A 131 -7.86 -36.19 14.80
CA VAL A 131 -7.97 -36.05 13.33
C VAL A 131 -9.26 -35.32 12.94
N ASN A 132 -10.35 -35.49 13.70
CA ASN A 132 -11.62 -34.83 13.42
C ASN A 132 -11.56 -33.34 13.75
N GLU A 133 -10.95 -32.95 14.88
CA GLU A 133 -10.68 -31.55 15.21
C GLU A 133 -9.78 -30.89 14.16
N LEU A 134 -8.72 -31.57 13.73
CA LEU A 134 -7.81 -31.04 12.71
C LEU A 134 -8.52 -30.81 11.36
N LYS A 135 -9.40 -31.74 10.97
CA LYS A 135 -10.24 -31.57 9.77
C LYS A 135 -11.21 -30.41 9.93
N ALA A 136 -11.89 -30.28 11.07
CA ALA A 136 -12.77 -29.16 11.35
C ALA A 136 -12.01 -27.82 11.33
N TYR A 137 -10.80 -27.78 11.88
CA TYR A 137 -9.95 -26.58 11.81
C TYR A 137 -9.57 -26.25 10.35
N SER A 138 -9.23 -27.26 9.55
CA SER A 138 -8.87 -27.07 8.14
C SER A 138 -9.99 -26.46 7.29
N THR A 139 -11.27 -26.66 7.64
CA THR A 139 -12.38 -26.04 6.90
C THR A 139 -12.44 -24.52 7.07
N HIS A 140 -11.84 -23.98 8.14
CA HIS A 140 -11.76 -22.55 8.41
C HIS A 140 -10.43 -21.92 8.01
N GLN A 141 -9.45 -22.71 7.53
CA GLN A 141 -8.09 -22.24 7.27
C GLN A 141 -8.01 -20.96 6.42
N LYS A 142 -8.81 -20.87 5.34
CA LYS A 142 -8.82 -19.68 4.47
C LYS A 142 -9.21 -18.43 5.25
N GLN A 143 -10.29 -18.52 6.04
CA GLN A 143 -10.78 -17.41 6.86
C GLN A 143 -9.76 -17.05 7.94
N THR A 144 -9.18 -18.04 8.63
CA THR A 144 -8.13 -17.80 9.63
C THR A 144 -6.91 -17.11 9.02
N LYS A 145 -6.44 -17.53 7.85
CA LYS A 145 -5.35 -16.86 7.13
C LYS A 145 -5.67 -15.39 6.85
N GLN A 146 -6.89 -15.08 6.45
CA GLN A 146 -7.33 -13.70 6.23
C GLN A 146 -7.26 -12.86 7.52
N TYR A 147 -7.71 -13.40 8.65
CA TYR A 147 -7.60 -12.74 9.95
C TYR A 147 -6.15 -12.57 10.42
N ASN A 148 -5.29 -13.56 10.18
CA ASN A 148 -3.88 -13.49 10.53
C ASN A 148 -3.16 -12.35 9.81
N TRP A 149 -3.46 -12.15 8.52
CA TRP A 149 -2.96 -10.99 7.77
C TRP A 149 -3.43 -9.67 8.37
N ALA A 150 -4.72 -9.55 8.69
CA ALA A 150 -5.25 -8.35 9.34
C ALA A 150 -4.56 -8.05 10.69
N LYS A 151 -4.37 -9.07 11.54
CA LYS A 151 -3.62 -8.94 12.81
C LYS A 151 -2.18 -8.49 12.58
N MET A 152 -1.54 -8.97 11.51
CA MET A 152 -0.17 -8.59 11.19
C MET A 152 -0.09 -7.11 10.80
N VAL A 153 -1.04 -6.65 9.97
CA VAL A 153 -1.14 -5.23 9.61
C VAL A 153 -1.42 -4.37 10.83
N ASP A 154 -2.30 -4.80 11.73
CA ASP A 154 -2.58 -4.09 12.99
C ASP A 154 -1.34 -3.92 13.85
N LEU A 155 -0.55 -4.99 14.00
CA LEU A 155 0.72 -4.94 14.73
C LEU A 155 1.72 -3.96 14.07
N LEU A 156 1.80 -3.91 12.74
CA LEU A 156 2.65 -2.97 12.02
C LEU A 156 2.19 -1.51 12.20
N ILE A 157 0.88 -1.28 12.22
CA ILE A 157 0.27 0.03 12.48
C ILE A 157 0.57 0.49 13.91
N GLU A 158 0.38 -0.40 14.89
CA GLU A 158 0.70 -0.11 16.30
C GLU A 158 2.18 0.22 16.48
N ARG A 159 3.07 -0.54 15.85
CA ARG A 159 4.52 -0.27 15.85
C ARG A 159 4.85 1.11 15.28
N ALA A 160 4.21 1.50 14.18
CA ALA A 160 4.41 2.80 13.54
C ALA A 160 3.92 3.95 14.44
N ALA A 161 2.78 3.75 15.11
CA ALA A 161 2.23 4.73 16.06
C ALA A 161 3.11 4.90 17.30
N LEU A 162 3.68 3.82 17.83
CA LEU A 162 4.58 3.84 18.99
C LEU A 162 5.97 4.39 18.66
N ASN A 163 6.41 4.27 17.40
CA ASN A 163 7.75 4.67 16.95
C ASN A 163 7.64 5.60 15.72
N PRO A 164 7.16 6.84 15.90
CA PRO A 164 6.95 7.77 14.79
C PRO A 164 8.28 8.09 14.09
N ARG A 165 8.31 7.88 12.77
CA ARG A 165 9.47 8.16 11.91
C ARG A 165 9.42 9.59 11.36
N PRO A 166 10.54 10.33 11.26
CA PRO A 166 10.51 11.70 10.74
C PRO A 166 9.88 11.83 9.34
N LEU A 167 9.05 12.86 9.15
CA LEU A 167 8.45 13.22 7.86
C LEU A 167 9.50 13.86 6.95
N THR A 168 9.97 13.12 5.94
CA THR A 168 11.18 13.45 5.16
C THR A 168 10.96 13.57 3.66
N LYS A 169 9.83 13.08 3.14
CA LYS A 169 9.54 13.09 1.70
C LYS A 169 8.19 13.75 1.39
N PRO A 170 8.08 14.55 0.32
CA PRO A 170 6.78 15.08 -0.10
C PRO A 170 5.90 13.98 -0.69
N LEU A 171 4.59 14.07 -0.46
CA LEU A 171 3.60 13.21 -1.10
C LEU A 171 3.59 13.43 -2.61
N ILE A 172 3.62 12.32 -3.37
CA ILE A 172 3.49 12.33 -4.84
C ILE A 172 2.09 11.87 -5.26
N THR A 173 1.61 10.76 -4.71
CA THR A 173 0.32 10.17 -5.11
C THR A 173 -0.40 9.53 -3.93
N VAL A 174 -1.72 9.64 -3.93
CA VAL A 174 -2.66 8.79 -3.21
C VAL A 174 -3.36 7.93 -4.25
N ASN A 175 -3.12 6.61 -4.25
CA ASN A 175 -3.76 5.68 -5.18
C ASN A 175 -4.91 4.97 -4.48
N VAL A 176 -6.10 5.02 -5.05
CA VAL A 176 -7.29 4.33 -4.54
C VAL A 176 -7.49 3.03 -5.30
N SER A 177 -7.48 1.90 -4.58
CA SER A 177 -7.83 0.60 -5.14
C SER A 177 -9.31 0.31 -4.85
N SER A 178 -10.15 0.42 -5.88
CA SER A 178 -11.55 -0.01 -5.79
C SER A 178 -11.62 -1.55 -5.65
N PRO A 179 -12.54 -2.09 -4.83
CA PRO A 179 -12.79 -3.53 -4.73
C PRO A 179 -13.62 -4.07 -5.90
N ILE A 180 -14.11 -3.19 -6.78
CA ILE A 180 -14.92 -3.51 -7.95
C ILE A 180 -14.40 -2.78 -9.18
N ASP A 181 -14.64 -3.35 -10.35
CA ASP A 181 -14.41 -2.64 -11.60
C ASP A 181 -15.45 -1.53 -11.75
N GLU A 182 -14.97 -0.30 -11.86
CA GLU A 182 -15.83 0.86 -12.06
C GLU A 182 -16.00 1.14 -13.56
N THR A 183 -17.23 1.45 -13.95
CA THR A 183 -17.53 2.10 -15.23
C THR A 183 -17.57 3.60 -15.04
N GLU A 184 -17.66 4.37 -16.11
CA GLU A 184 -17.83 5.83 -16.00
C GLU A 184 -19.11 6.20 -15.21
N PRO A 185 -19.02 7.07 -14.17
CA PRO A 185 -17.80 7.66 -13.60
C PRO A 185 -16.93 6.70 -12.77
N ASP A 186 -15.63 6.68 -13.08
CA ASP A 186 -14.57 5.93 -12.39
C ASP A 186 -14.09 6.73 -11.17
N PHE A 187 -14.80 6.58 -10.05
CA PHE A 187 -14.55 7.43 -8.88
C PHE A 187 -13.21 7.16 -8.21
N SER A 188 -12.69 5.92 -8.23
CA SER A 188 -11.35 5.63 -7.72
C SER A 188 -10.28 6.36 -8.50
N PHE A 189 -10.37 6.44 -9.84
CA PHE A 189 -9.51 7.29 -10.66
C PHE A 189 -9.71 8.78 -10.35
N ILE A 190 -10.96 9.25 -10.34
CA ILE A 190 -11.27 10.68 -10.14
C ILE A 190 -10.66 11.18 -8.83
N TYR A 191 -10.92 10.47 -7.73
CA TYR A 191 -10.42 10.86 -6.43
C TYR A 191 -8.91 10.61 -6.25
N THR A 192 -8.33 9.61 -6.93
CA THR A 192 -6.87 9.46 -7.00
C THR A 192 -6.22 10.73 -7.53
N GLU A 193 -6.72 11.28 -8.64
CA GLU A 193 -6.19 12.51 -9.24
C GLU A 193 -6.42 13.75 -8.37
N ILE A 194 -7.65 13.91 -7.83
CA ILE A 194 -8.01 15.04 -6.97
C ILE A 194 -7.12 15.07 -5.71
N PHE A 195 -7.12 13.99 -4.92
CA PHE A 195 -6.38 13.98 -3.65
C PHE A 195 -4.86 14.04 -3.88
N SER A 196 -4.34 13.38 -4.92
CA SER A 196 -2.91 13.46 -5.26
C SER A 196 -2.45 14.86 -5.63
N ASN A 197 -3.30 15.64 -6.30
CA ASN A 197 -3.00 17.03 -6.62
C ASN A 197 -3.08 17.90 -5.36
N LEU A 198 -4.21 17.86 -4.66
CA LEU A 198 -4.51 18.76 -3.55
C LEU A 198 -3.58 18.54 -2.35
N LEU A 199 -3.31 17.29 -1.96
CA LEU A 199 -2.41 16.99 -0.84
C LEU A 199 -0.97 17.38 -1.14
N ARG A 200 -0.54 17.28 -2.40
CA ARG A 200 0.78 17.75 -2.84
C ARG A 200 0.87 19.27 -2.79
N LYS A 201 -0.18 19.98 -3.21
CA LYS A 201 -0.25 21.45 -3.13
C LYS A 201 -0.33 21.95 -1.68
N ALA A 202 -0.92 21.17 -0.78
CA ALA A 202 -0.89 21.43 0.66
C ALA A 202 0.48 21.10 1.29
N GLU A 203 1.44 20.55 0.54
CA GLU A 203 2.77 20.17 1.02
C GLU A 203 2.71 19.16 2.16
N VAL A 204 1.88 18.12 2.01
CA VAL A 204 1.86 16.98 2.93
C VAL A 204 3.17 16.20 2.79
N MET A 205 3.82 15.95 3.93
CA MET A 205 5.07 15.20 4.04
C MET A 205 4.82 13.81 4.63
N LEU A 206 5.63 12.84 4.20
CA LEU A 206 5.52 11.41 4.51
C LEU A 206 6.85 10.86 5.06
N PRO A 207 6.83 9.81 5.90
CA PRO A 207 8.03 9.25 6.50
C PRO A 207 8.75 8.25 5.60
N GLY A 208 9.77 8.72 4.87
CA GLY A 208 10.68 7.87 4.09
C GLY A 208 10.10 7.28 2.80
N TYR A 209 8.79 7.37 2.57
CA TYR A 209 8.09 7.00 1.33
C TYR A 209 7.37 8.19 0.69
N ASN A 210 6.84 8.05 -0.52
CA ASN A 210 6.21 9.17 -1.25
C ASN A 210 4.82 8.84 -1.86
N HIS A 211 4.34 7.61 -1.68
CA HIS A 211 2.99 7.21 -2.11
C HIS A 211 2.15 6.67 -0.94
N ILE A 212 0.85 6.96 -0.97
CA ILE A 212 -0.15 6.30 -0.12
C ILE A 212 -1.01 5.40 -1.02
N PHE A 213 -1.28 4.18 -0.58
CA PHE A 213 -2.16 3.24 -1.25
C PHE A 213 -3.39 2.99 -0.37
N ILE A 214 -4.56 3.42 -0.82
CA ILE A 214 -5.83 3.19 -0.13
C ILE A 214 -6.41 1.87 -0.63
N ARG A 215 -6.58 0.92 0.27
CA ARG A 215 -7.22 -0.36 0.04
C ARG A 215 -8.65 -0.31 0.57
N LEU A 216 -9.60 -0.55 -0.32
CA LEU A 216 -11.03 -0.60 0.00
C LEU A 216 -11.55 -2.03 -0.14
N ALA A 217 -12.43 -2.43 0.76
CA ALA A 217 -13.14 -3.71 0.71
C ALA A 217 -14.44 -3.64 1.53
N ASP A 218 -15.28 -4.70 1.49
CA ASP A 218 -16.52 -4.77 2.27
C ASP A 218 -16.26 -4.86 3.78
N THR A 219 -15.08 -5.36 4.18
CA THR A 219 -14.66 -5.43 5.58
C THR A 219 -13.22 -4.97 5.78
N MET A 220 -12.91 -4.50 6.99
CA MET A 220 -11.53 -4.10 7.33
C MET A 220 -10.54 -5.27 7.25
N VAL A 221 -10.99 -6.49 7.52
CA VAL A 221 -10.17 -7.70 7.39
C VAL A 221 -9.81 -7.94 5.92
N GLU A 222 -10.76 -7.78 5.00
CA GLU A 222 -10.52 -7.92 3.56
C GLU A 222 -9.65 -6.78 3.01
N ALA A 223 -9.79 -5.56 3.52
CA ALA A 223 -8.94 -4.44 3.11
C ALA A 223 -7.47 -4.68 3.47
N LYS A 224 -7.20 -5.36 4.59
CA LYS A 224 -5.87 -5.68 5.13
C LYS A 224 -5.26 -6.98 4.60
N GLN A 225 -5.81 -7.55 3.52
CA GLN A 225 -5.25 -8.77 2.93
C GLN A 225 -3.84 -8.54 2.36
N GLU A 226 -3.11 -9.64 2.18
CA GLU A 226 -1.74 -9.63 1.67
C GLU A 226 -1.63 -8.82 0.37
N SER A 227 -0.74 -7.82 0.39
CA SER A 227 -0.34 -7.03 -0.76
C SER A 227 1.13 -7.29 -1.07
N ALA A 228 1.51 -7.18 -2.34
CA ALA A 228 2.92 -7.26 -2.72
C ALA A 228 3.69 -6.12 -2.02
N PRO A 229 4.85 -6.40 -1.40
CA PRO A 229 5.66 -5.36 -0.75
C PRO A 229 5.93 -4.20 -1.71
N ASN A 230 5.70 -2.97 -1.27
CA ASN A 230 5.93 -1.77 -2.06
C ASN A 230 6.88 -0.83 -1.32
N ASP A 231 8.12 -0.76 -1.79
CA ASP A 231 9.17 0.09 -1.22
C ASP A 231 8.92 1.60 -1.42
N ARG A 232 7.97 1.96 -2.29
CA ARG A 232 7.68 3.36 -2.65
C ARG A 232 6.56 3.99 -1.82
N GLY A 233 5.77 3.21 -1.11
CA GLY A 233 4.61 3.74 -0.40
C GLY A 233 4.13 2.92 0.78
N LYS A 234 3.02 3.37 1.37
CA LYS A 234 2.40 2.78 2.54
C LYS A 234 0.93 2.52 2.25
N ASP A 235 0.45 1.31 2.59
CA ASP A 235 -0.96 0.97 2.53
C ASP A 235 -1.74 1.60 3.71
N THR A 236 -2.96 2.03 3.45
CA THR A 236 -4.00 2.38 4.42
C THR A 236 -5.33 1.80 3.98
N PHE A 237 -6.31 1.75 4.88
CA PHE A 237 -7.44 0.84 4.76
C PHE A 237 -8.74 1.55 5.13
N ALA A 238 -9.79 1.29 4.37
CA ALA A 238 -11.16 1.69 4.70
C ALA A 238 -12.18 0.72 4.11
N ILE A 239 -13.43 0.88 4.53
CA ILE A 239 -14.54 0.03 4.09
C ILE A 239 -15.33 0.74 2.99
N LEU A 240 -15.76 -0.02 1.99
CA LEU A 240 -16.74 0.38 0.99
C LEU A 240 -17.78 -0.74 0.85
N ASP A 241 -19.03 -0.48 1.23
CA ASP A 241 -20.15 -1.42 1.01
C ASP A 241 -20.41 -1.56 -0.49
N THR A 242 -19.84 -2.59 -1.10
CA THR A 242 -19.85 -2.78 -2.56
C THR A 242 -21.25 -3.04 -3.10
N LYS A 243 -22.08 -3.77 -2.34
CA LYS A 243 -23.46 -4.07 -2.73
C LYS A 243 -24.30 -2.80 -2.79
N LYS A 244 -24.20 -1.95 -1.77
CA LYS A 244 -24.88 -0.65 -1.76
C LYS A 244 -24.28 0.27 -2.81
N TYR A 245 -22.96 0.28 -2.96
CA TYR A 245 -22.28 1.12 -3.93
C TYR A 245 -22.78 0.84 -5.34
N ILE A 246 -22.75 -0.41 -5.81
CA ILE A 246 -23.15 -0.79 -7.16
C ILE A 246 -24.60 -0.37 -7.49
N THR A 247 -25.50 -0.54 -6.51
CA THR A 247 -26.95 -0.27 -6.67
C THR A 247 -27.35 1.18 -6.46
N SER A 248 -26.42 2.03 -5.99
CA SER A 248 -26.66 3.44 -5.74
C SER A 248 -26.54 4.30 -7.00
N ASP A 249 -27.18 5.47 -6.97
CA ASP A 249 -27.01 6.50 -7.99
C ASP A 249 -25.59 7.12 -7.96
N THR A 250 -25.23 7.85 -9.02
CA THR A 250 -23.91 8.49 -9.19
C THR A 250 -23.52 9.42 -8.04
N THR A 251 -24.46 10.20 -7.51
CA THR A 251 -24.17 11.15 -6.41
C THR A 251 -23.87 10.39 -5.12
N THR A 252 -24.67 9.36 -4.85
CA THR A 252 -24.49 8.49 -3.69
C THR A 252 -23.18 7.70 -3.78
N LYS A 253 -22.84 7.16 -4.96
CA LYS A 253 -21.53 6.51 -5.22
C LYS A 253 -20.37 7.45 -4.93
N SER A 254 -20.38 8.66 -5.51
CA SER A 254 -19.36 9.69 -5.26
C SER A 254 -19.15 9.94 -3.77
N LYS A 255 -20.24 10.13 -3.00
CA LYS A 255 -20.18 10.36 -1.56
C LYS A 255 -19.64 9.16 -0.79
N MET A 256 -20.06 7.95 -1.13
CA MET A 256 -19.55 6.73 -0.50
C MET A 256 -18.04 6.60 -0.69
N MET A 257 -17.56 6.79 -1.93
CA MET A 257 -16.12 6.73 -2.24
C MET A 257 -15.34 7.82 -1.50
N LEU A 258 -15.83 9.06 -1.51
CA LEU A 258 -15.22 10.17 -0.77
C LEU A 258 -15.09 9.86 0.73
N ASN A 259 -16.14 9.35 1.35
CA ASN A 259 -16.15 9.02 2.77
C ASN A 259 -15.10 7.94 3.09
N SER A 260 -15.06 6.86 2.31
CA SER A 260 -14.06 5.79 2.49
C SER A 260 -12.62 6.31 2.33
N ILE A 261 -12.38 7.19 1.36
CA ILE A 261 -11.06 7.81 1.16
C ILE A 261 -10.70 8.72 2.33
N ALA A 262 -11.63 9.55 2.79
CA ALA A 262 -11.44 10.44 3.92
C ALA A 262 -11.14 9.65 5.21
N GLU A 263 -11.86 8.56 5.46
CA GLU A 263 -11.58 7.62 6.57
C GLU A 263 -10.17 7.03 6.47
N ALA A 264 -9.77 6.54 5.29
CA ALA A 264 -8.44 5.96 5.09
C ALA A 264 -7.32 6.99 5.28
N LEU A 265 -7.52 8.24 4.84
CA LEU A 265 -6.56 9.33 5.01
C LEU A 265 -6.44 9.78 6.48
N ARG A 266 -7.57 9.87 7.20
CA ARG A 266 -7.59 10.10 8.65
C ARG A 266 -6.84 9.00 9.38
N TYR A 267 -7.12 7.75 9.02
CA TYR A 267 -6.51 6.59 9.65
C TYR A 267 -4.99 6.58 9.51
N ILE A 268 -4.43 6.78 8.30
CA ILE A 268 -2.97 6.87 8.13
C ILE A 268 -2.37 8.11 8.77
N ALA A 269 -3.11 9.22 8.83
CA ALA A 269 -2.65 10.41 9.55
C ALA A 269 -2.50 10.15 11.06
N ASP A 270 -3.33 9.28 11.63
CA ASP A 270 -3.23 8.87 13.02
C ASP A 270 -1.95 8.05 13.28
N PHE A 271 -1.73 6.95 12.54
CA PHE A 271 -0.65 6.02 12.86
C PHE A 271 0.72 6.35 12.24
N GLU A 272 0.78 7.10 11.13
CA GLU A 272 2.03 7.66 10.59
C GLU A 272 2.19 9.14 10.95
N HIS A 273 1.46 9.64 11.95
CA HIS A 273 1.59 10.99 12.53
C HIS A 273 1.67 12.13 11.49
N LEU A 274 0.90 12.00 10.41
CA LEU A 274 0.87 13.00 9.34
C LEU A 274 0.18 14.29 9.81
N ASP A 275 0.36 15.38 9.06
CA ASP A 275 -0.30 16.65 9.34
C ASP A 275 -1.81 16.56 9.07
N LYS A 276 -2.56 16.22 10.13
CA LYS A 276 -4.02 16.10 10.10
C LYS A 276 -4.71 17.38 9.65
N SER A 277 -4.15 18.55 9.98
CA SER A 277 -4.77 19.83 9.64
C SER A 277 -4.80 20.05 8.13
N LYS A 278 -3.71 19.72 7.44
CA LYS A 278 -3.61 19.77 5.97
C LYS A 278 -4.52 18.75 5.31
N ILE A 279 -4.57 17.54 5.85
CA ILE A 279 -5.41 16.46 5.32
C ILE A 279 -6.89 16.81 5.45
N GLU A 280 -7.35 17.26 6.62
CA GLU A 280 -8.74 17.69 6.83
C GLU A 280 -9.12 18.89 5.97
N ALA A 281 -8.21 19.86 5.79
CA ALA A 281 -8.47 20.99 4.92
C ALA A 281 -8.71 20.55 3.46
N VAL A 282 -7.96 19.56 2.98
CA VAL A 282 -8.17 18.99 1.64
C VAL A 282 -9.46 18.18 1.58
N ILE A 283 -9.75 17.33 2.56
CA ILE A 283 -11.00 16.55 2.62
C ILE A 283 -12.21 17.48 2.57
N LYS A 284 -12.24 18.51 3.43
CA LYS A 284 -13.31 19.49 3.48
C LYS A 284 -13.50 20.21 2.15
N ARG A 285 -12.40 20.59 1.49
CA ARG A 285 -12.46 21.21 0.16
C ARG A 285 -13.13 20.30 -0.87
N VAL A 286 -12.79 19.00 -0.88
CA VAL A 286 -13.38 18.02 -1.79
C VAL A 286 -14.84 17.73 -1.44
N GLU A 287 -15.21 17.74 -0.16
CA GLU A 287 -16.61 17.63 0.30
C GLU A 287 -17.47 18.82 -0.18
N GLU A 288 -16.91 20.04 -0.14
CA GLU A 288 -17.61 21.26 -0.54
C GLU A 288 -17.71 21.44 -2.05
N GLU A 289 -16.63 21.17 -2.79
CA GLU A 289 -16.54 21.43 -4.23
C GLU A 289 -16.88 20.20 -5.11
N GLY A 290 -16.85 18.99 -4.54
CA GLY A 290 -17.17 17.74 -5.25
C GLY A 290 -16.13 17.34 -6.31
N THR A 291 -16.53 16.51 -7.27
CA THR A 291 -15.63 15.98 -8.32
C THR A 291 -15.39 16.93 -9.49
N ASP A 292 -16.16 18.02 -9.60
CA ASP A 292 -16.00 19.05 -10.65
C ASP A 292 -14.91 20.09 -10.32
N LEU A 293 -14.08 19.76 -9.32
CA LEU A 293 -12.93 20.54 -8.87
C LEU A 293 -11.98 20.89 -10.01
N GLU A 294 -11.64 22.17 -10.11
CA GLU A 294 -10.56 22.61 -10.96
C GLU A 294 -9.22 22.50 -10.22
N LEU A 295 -8.27 21.83 -10.87
CA LEU A 295 -6.97 21.52 -10.32
C LEU A 295 -5.88 22.29 -11.06
N THR A 296 -4.93 22.84 -10.29
CA THR A 296 -3.75 23.50 -10.83
C THR A 296 -2.64 22.47 -11.01
N TYR A 297 -2.24 22.21 -12.25
CA TYR A 297 -1.09 21.39 -12.59
C TYR A 297 0.22 22.15 -12.33
N PHE A 298 0.40 23.29 -13.01
CA PHE A 298 1.53 24.21 -12.82
C PHE A 298 1.07 25.59 -12.42
N SER A 299 1.93 26.29 -11.67
CA SER A 299 1.75 27.71 -11.38
C SER A 299 3.10 28.41 -11.43
N LYS A 300 3.14 29.60 -12.03
CA LYS A 300 4.31 30.48 -12.03
C LYS A 300 3.84 31.92 -11.88
N ARG A 301 4.52 32.67 -11.03
CA ARG A 301 4.22 34.07 -10.73
C ARG A 301 5.43 34.95 -11.05
N ASN A 302 5.18 36.14 -11.59
CA ASN A 302 6.12 37.26 -11.60
C ASN A 302 5.49 38.48 -10.90
N SER A 303 6.09 39.67 -11.04
CA SER A 303 5.56 40.89 -10.39
C SER A 303 4.23 41.37 -10.96
N LYS A 304 3.87 41.00 -12.19
CA LYS A 304 2.67 41.46 -12.90
C LYS A 304 1.61 40.39 -13.09
N TYR A 305 2.00 39.14 -13.27
CA TYR A 305 1.12 38.05 -13.70
C TYR A 305 1.29 36.80 -12.85
N LEU A 306 0.19 36.10 -12.67
CA LEU A 306 0.13 34.71 -12.24
C LEU A 306 -0.36 33.87 -13.43
N ALA A 307 0.44 32.89 -13.85
CA ALA A 307 0.11 31.95 -14.92
C ALA A 307 -0.08 30.56 -14.33
N GLU A 308 -1.19 29.91 -14.65
CA GLU A 308 -1.58 28.61 -14.13
C GLU A 308 -2.05 27.70 -15.24
N VAL A 309 -1.55 26.46 -15.25
CA VAL A 309 -2.08 25.40 -16.10
C VAL A 309 -3.10 24.65 -15.27
N ILE A 310 -4.37 24.75 -15.67
CA ILE A 310 -5.52 24.21 -14.94
C ILE A 310 -6.24 23.15 -15.76
N TYR A 311 -6.90 22.22 -15.08
CA TYR A 311 -7.72 21.17 -15.67
C TYR A 311 -8.80 20.71 -14.70
N LYS A 312 -9.80 20.00 -15.24
CA LYS A 312 -10.75 19.22 -14.45
C LYS A 312 -10.49 17.74 -14.70
N VAL A 313 -10.66 16.92 -13.67
CA VAL A 313 -10.49 15.48 -13.80
C VAL A 313 -11.65 14.92 -14.62
N PRO A 314 -11.38 14.16 -15.70
CA PRO A 314 -12.44 13.58 -16.50
C PRO A 314 -13.12 12.44 -15.74
N GLN A 315 -14.33 12.05 -16.16
CA GLN A 315 -15.11 11.02 -15.48
C GLN A 315 -14.48 9.61 -15.58
N SER A 316 -13.47 9.41 -16.43
CA SER A 316 -12.74 8.15 -16.57
C SER A 316 -11.32 8.40 -17.08
N HIS A 317 -10.40 7.49 -16.73
CA HIS A 317 -9.01 7.49 -17.21
C HIS A 317 -8.87 7.32 -18.73
N LEU A 318 -9.94 6.91 -19.42
CA LEU A 318 -9.99 6.77 -20.88
C LEU A 318 -10.28 8.08 -21.62
N ILE A 319 -10.68 9.12 -20.90
CA ILE A 319 -11.10 10.40 -21.48
C ILE A 319 -9.98 11.43 -21.32
N ASN A 320 -9.74 12.22 -22.37
CA ASN A 320 -8.78 13.32 -22.31
C ASN A 320 -9.35 14.47 -21.47
N ALA A 321 -8.50 15.05 -20.62
CA ALA A 321 -8.85 16.22 -19.83
C ALA A 321 -8.55 17.51 -20.62
N PRO A 322 -9.47 18.49 -20.64
CA PRO A 322 -9.18 19.78 -21.23
C PRO A 322 -8.24 20.58 -20.34
N PHE A 323 -7.09 20.99 -20.88
CA PHE A 323 -6.13 21.85 -20.22
C PHE A 323 -6.25 23.29 -20.73
N VAL A 324 -6.24 24.23 -19.78
CA VAL A 324 -6.36 25.66 -20.05
C VAL A 324 -5.24 26.41 -19.33
N LEU A 325 -4.68 27.40 -20.00
CA LEU A 325 -3.80 28.39 -19.38
C LEU A 325 -4.67 29.50 -18.81
N ARG A 326 -4.68 29.66 -17.48
CA ARG A 326 -5.25 30.82 -16.80
C ARG A 326 -4.16 31.84 -16.53
N VAL A 327 -4.42 33.10 -16.88
CA VAL A 327 -3.52 34.22 -16.59
C VAL A 327 -4.27 35.29 -15.83
N THR A 328 -3.74 35.66 -14.67
CA THR A 328 -4.28 36.69 -13.80
C THR A 328 -3.33 37.88 -13.79
N ASP A 329 -3.81 39.04 -14.19
CA ASP A 329 -3.11 40.31 -13.97
C ASP A 329 -3.22 40.68 -12.48
N LEU A 330 -2.08 40.77 -11.80
CA LEU A 330 -2.01 40.95 -10.35
C LEU A 330 -2.35 42.36 -9.89
N ALA A 331 -2.29 43.34 -10.79
CA ALA A 331 -2.59 44.73 -10.45
C ALA A 331 -4.10 45.00 -10.56
N SER A 332 -4.73 44.48 -11.61
CA SER A 332 -6.16 44.69 -11.89
C SER A 332 -7.06 43.57 -11.35
N GLY A 333 -6.49 42.40 -11.06
CA GLY A 333 -7.25 41.19 -10.72
C GLY A 333 -7.96 40.54 -11.91
N ILE A 334 -7.77 41.04 -13.14
CA ILE A 334 -8.44 40.51 -14.32
C ILE A 334 -7.86 39.13 -14.67
N VAL A 335 -8.76 38.16 -14.85
CA VAL A 335 -8.44 36.78 -15.22
C VAL A 335 -8.86 36.53 -16.66
N LYS A 336 -7.95 35.95 -17.44
CA LYS A 336 -8.20 35.49 -18.82
C LYS A 336 -7.71 34.06 -19.00
N THR A 337 -8.25 33.37 -19.99
CA THR A 337 -7.93 31.97 -20.27
C THR A 337 -7.62 31.76 -21.74
N ALA A 338 -6.75 30.79 -22.01
CA ALA A 338 -6.44 30.31 -23.35
C ALA A 338 -6.41 28.78 -23.36
N LYS A 339 -7.04 28.14 -24.36
CA LYS A 339 -6.97 26.67 -24.50
C LYS A 339 -5.52 26.25 -24.74
N ILE A 340 -5.09 25.18 -24.07
CA ILE A 340 -3.82 24.51 -24.35
C ILE A 340 -4.12 23.34 -25.28
N ASP A 341 -4.72 22.27 -24.75
CA ASP A 341 -5.03 21.04 -25.48
C ASP A 341 -5.91 20.11 -24.63
N ASP A 342 -6.36 19.00 -25.23
CA ASP A 342 -7.10 17.95 -24.53
C ASP A 342 -6.20 16.72 -24.38
N ILE A 343 -5.73 16.43 -23.16
CA ILE A 343 -4.64 15.45 -22.91
C ILE A 343 -5.10 14.39 -21.91
N ASN A 344 -4.77 13.12 -22.19
CA ASN A 344 -4.95 12.05 -21.20
C ASN A 344 -4.06 12.29 -19.97
N LEU A 345 -4.63 12.20 -18.76
CA LEU A 345 -3.91 12.48 -17.52
C LEU A 345 -2.69 11.57 -17.30
N PHE A 346 -2.71 10.34 -17.80
CA PHE A 346 -1.57 9.43 -17.76
C PHE A 346 -0.37 9.96 -18.55
N TRP A 347 -0.61 10.62 -19.70
CA TRP A 347 0.43 11.18 -20.55
C TRP A 347 0.85 12.60 -20.16
N CYS A 348 0.07 13.27 -19.31
CA CYS A 348 0.30 14.65 -18.88
C CYS A 348 1.75 14.93 -18.40
N PRO A 349 2.42 14.08 -17.57
CA PRO A 349 3.82 14.30 -17.17
C PRO A 349 4.86 14.26 -18.30
N TYR A 350 4.49 13.71 -19.47
CA TYR A 350 5.33 13.74 -20.67
C TYR A 350 5.03 14.98 -21.53
N SER A 351 3.76 15.37 -21.61
CA SER A 351 3.29 16.54 -22.36
C SER A 351 3.66 17.86 -21.70
N PHE A 352 3.74 17.91 -20.36
CA PHE A 352 4.04 19.12 -19.60
C PHE A 352 5.24 18.91 -18.68
N GLY A 353 6.38 19.48 -19.08
CA GLY A 353 7.65 19.43 -18.32
C GLY A 353 7.94 20.69 -17.53
N SER A 354 7.62 21.88 -18.06
CA SER A 354 7.85 23.15 -17.35
C SER A 354 6.96 24.29 -17.85
N LEU A 355 6.67 25.24 -16.94
CA LEU A 355 5.99 26.50 -17.24
C LEU A 355 6.97 27.67 -17.05
N ASN A 356 7.19 28.44 -18.12
CA ASN A 356 8.04 29.63 -18.13
C ASN A 356 7.18 30.89 -18.34
N LEU A 357 7.31 31.85 -17.45
CA LEU A 357 6.60 33.13 -17.51
C LEU A 357 7.63 34.27 -17.66
N LYS A 358 7.61 34.94 -18.81
CA LYS A 358 8.41 36.14 -19.11
C LYS A 358 7.53 37.39 -19.03
N LYS A 359 8.10 38.56 -19.33
CA LYS A 359 7.39 39.85 -19.28
C LYS A 359 6.18 39.90 -20.20
N ASP A 360 6.33 39.39 -21.43
CA ASP A 360 5.34 39.54 -22.51
C ASP A 360 4.85 38.18 -23.06
N SER A 361 5.37 37.05 -22.55
CA SER A 361 5.05 35.72 -23.06
C SER A 361 5.05 34.63 -21.99
N ILE A 362 4.30 33.57 -22.27
CA ILE A 362 4.19 32.35 -21.46
C ILE A 362 4.50 31.17 -22.37
N THR A 363 5.37 30.28 -21.91
CA THR A 363 5.73 29.05 -22.65
C THR A 363 5.58 27.83 -21.75
N ILE A 364 4.82 26.85 -22.21
CA ILE A 364 4.69 25.53 -21.59
C ILE A 364 5.49 24.56 -22.45
N LYS A 365 6.55 23.97 -21.88
CA LYS A 365 7.42 23.04 -22.61
C LYS A 365 7.10 21.61 -22.22
N GLY A 366 7.12 20.71 -23.20
CA GLY A 366 7.12 19.27 -22.96
C GLY A 366 8.38 18.79 -22.25
N ARG A 367 8.32 17.61 -21.65
CA ARG A 367 9.47 17.00 -20.98
C ARG A 367 10.51 16.56 -22.03
N SER A 368 11.78 16.86 -21.79
CA SER A 368 12.89 16.58 -22.72
C SER A 368 13.50 15.18 -22.52
N SER A 369 12.66 14.14 -22.51
CA SER A 369 13.14 12.75 -22.52
C SER A 369 12.67 12.07 -23.80
N TYR A 370 13.48 11.15 -24.31
CA TYR A 370 13.15 10.40 -25.53
C TYR A 370 11.75 9.75 -25.46
N ARG A 371 11.39 9.16 -24.32
CA ARG A 371 10.05 8.60 -24.09
C ARG A 371 8.95 9.66 -24.14
N ALA A 372 9.20 10.84 -23.58
CA ALA A 372 8.23 11.94 -23.60
C ALA A 372 8.02 12.49 -25.01
N GLU A 373 9.10 12.65 -25.77
CA GLU A 373 9.06 13.08 -27.18
C GLU A 373 8.31 12.08 -28.06
N LEU A 374 8.57 10.78 -27.88
CA LEU A 374 7.82 9.73 -28.60
C LEU A 374 6.33 9.76 -28.26
N SER A 375 5.97 9.91 -26.98
CA SER A 375 4.57 10.00 -26.54
C SER A 375 3.87 11.20 -27.18
N ARG A 376 4.47 12.40 -27.11
CA ARG A 376 3.89 13.62 -27.71
C ARG A 376 3.71 13.47 -29.22
N ARG A 377 4.69 12.88 -29.93
CA ARG A 377 4.58 12.64 -31.38
C ARG A 377 3.45 11.67 -31.71
N ALA A 378 3.27 10.60 -30.93
CA ALA A 378 2.17 9.65 -31.12
C ALA A 378 0.81 10.33 -30.98
N ASP A 379 0.68 11.23 -30.01
CA ASP A 379 -0.54 11.99 -29.73
C ASP A 379 -0.67 13.28 -30.57
N LYS A 380 0.27 13.53 -31.49
CA LYS A 380 0.35 14.74 -32.34
C LYS A 380 0.38 16.06 -31.57
N LEU A 381 0.96 16.04 -30.36
CA LEU A 381 1.14 17.21 -29.51
C LEU A 381 2.44 17.97 -29.87
N PRO A 382 2.46 19.31 -29.77
CA PRO A 382 3.66 20.10 -30.00
C PRO A 382 4.70 19.91 -28.89
N ASP A 383 5.96 20.25 -29.17
CA ASP A 383 7.03 20.23 -28.17
C ASP A 383 6.91 21.39 -27.16
N GLU A 384 6.31 22.50 -27.57
CA GLU A 384 5.98 23.62 -26.69
C GLU A 384 4.71 24.35 -27.13
N TYR A 385 3.97 24.87 -26.15
CA TYR A 385 2.87 25.80 -26.34
C TYR A 385 3.35 27.21 -25.97
N SER A 386 3.18 28.17 -26.87
CA SER A 386 3.65 29.55 -26.70
C SER A 386 2.50 30.54 -26.82
N PHE A 387 2.37 31.40 -25.81
CA PHE A 387 1.31 32.40 -25.72
C PHE A 387 1.93 33.78 -25.51
N LYS A 388 1.42 34.79 -26.21
CA LYS A 388 1.71 36.19 -25.90
C LYS A 388 0.67 36.71 -24.93
N ILE A 389 1.11 37.48 -23.94
CA ILE A 389 0.21 38.03 -22.92
C ILE A 389 -0.74 39.07 -23.54
N SER A 390 -0.27 39.85 -24.52
CA SER A 390 -1.11 40.78 -25.29
C SER A 390 -2.31 40.07 -25.91
N ASP A 391 -2.08 38.92 -26.53
CA ASP A 391 -3.11 38.20 -27.29
C ASP A 391 -4.17 37.58 -26.35
N ILE A 392 -3.81 37.32 -25.08
CA ILE A 392 -4.72 36.81 -24.06
C ILE A 392 -5.62 37.91 -23.49
N PHE A 393 -5.11 39.15 -23.34
CA PHE A 393 -5.83 40.25 -22.73
C PHE A 393 -6.54 41.19 -23.73
N GLY A 394 -6.12 41.18 -25.01
CA GLY A 394 -6.68 42.02 -26.07
C GLY A 394 -5.81 43.24 -26.37
#